data_AF-F5ZAE5-F1
#
_entry.id   AF-F5ZAE5-F1
#
_cell.length_a   1.000
_cell.length_b   1.000
_cell.length_c   1.000
_cell.angle_alpha   90.00
_cell.angle_beta   90.00
_cell.angle_gamma   90.00
#
_symmetry.space_group_name_H-M   'P 1'
#
loop_
_entity.id
_entity.type
_entity.pdbx_description
1 polymer ?
#
loop_
_entity_poly.entity_id
_entity_poly.type
_entity_poly.pdbx_seq_one_letter_code
_entity_poly.pdbx_strand_id
1 'polypeptide(L)'
;MAKMQNLYLSLNGIPTEAPEQSGKLYFARDPQGAWYPNQGNRLYEIDSACVRLHDALAQRVFGSLDSFYNFLMTAPEFLSTAGMNSEAPVSKDVFNQLLEKFPPSFPVNKALYLFDCRKLVSGVQECSKEVMQLQGEFYQALNLEELFFPEIKEEDGVRYVTSPVVTKIYALLGFTYIRMHSLLDYVTKLAIEFECLKTQFDSYPRLASKNSLYSDRKKISLNNRAGTLFEKCPLLTEVETVRNHLIHNGLIDDMPKVYRVISNGECVEKFLLFPDQDEQGRFDSFKNRTLFYGNENKINLRLPSITEEFQERLLSTLELLVEKVLI
;
A
#
# COMPACT_ATOMS: atom_id res chain seq x y z
N MET A 1 -28.91 8.58 2.38
CA MET A 1 -27.78 8.69 1.43
C MET A 1 -27.44 10.12 1.01
N ALA A 2 -28.39 11.07 0.89
CA ALA A 2 -28.11 12.46 0.49
C ALA A 2 -27.24 13.30 1.48
N LYS A 3 -27.15 12.92 2.77
CA LYS A 3 -26.42 13.70 3.80
C LYS A 3 -24.88 13.64 3.72
N MET A 4 -24.29 12.67 3.01
CA MET A 4 -22.83 12.49 2.98
C MET A 4 -22.13 13.18 1.80
N GLN A 5 -22.87 13.79 0.85
CA GLN A 5 -22.27 14.38 -0.36
C GLN A 5 -21.54 15.71 -0.12
N ASN A 6 -21.77 16.37 1.02
CA ASN A 6 -21.18 17.69 1.32
C ASN A 6 -20.27 17.67 2.56
N LEU A 7 -19.78 16.50 2.97
CA LEU A 7 -18.88 16.39 4.13
C LEU A 7 -17.43 16.24 3.67
N TYR A 8 -16.54 16.96 4.36
CA TYR A 8 -15.10 16.86 4.23
C TYR A 8 -14.51 16.40 5.56
N LEU A 9 -13.56 15.47 5.51
CA LEU A 9 -12.91 14.96 6.71
C LEU A 9 -11.63 15.74 6.95
N SER A 10 -11.51 16.30 8.14
CA SER A 10 -10.32 17.04 8.54
C SER A 10 -9.32 16.10 9.20
N LEU A 11 -8.10 16.60 9.37
CA LEU A 11 -7.07 15.88 10.13
C LEU A 11 -7.31 15.93 11.64
N ASN A 12 -8.09 16.89 12.15
CA ASN A 12 -8.40 17.02 13.57
C ASN A 12 -9.55 16.09 14.01
N GLY A 13 -10.08 15.25 13.12
CA GLY A 13 -11.11 14.27 13.44
C GLY A 13 -12.52 14.85 13.62
N ILE A 14 -12.74 16.10 13.21
CA ILE A 14 -14.07 16.73 13.19
C ILE A 14 -14.45 17.06 11.74
N PRO A 15 -15.54 16.48 11.19
CA PRO A 15 -15.94 16.73 9.82
C PRO A 15 -16.43 18.16 9.63
N THR A 16 -16.36 18.65 8.39
CA THR A 16 -16.80 20.01 8.01
C THR A 16 -17.73 19.96 6.81
N GLU A 17 -18.66 20.92 6.71
CA GLU A 17 -19.63 21.03 5.59
C GLU A 17 -19.09 21.82 4.40
N ALA A 18 -17.96 22.49 4.58
CA ALA A 18 -17.26 23.24 3.56
C ALA A 18 -15.81 22.76 3.52
N PRO A 19 -15.16 22.75 2.34
CA PRO A 19 -13.74 22.42 2.28
C PRO A 19 -12.97 23.39 3.16
N GLU A 20 -11.95 22.89 3.85
CA GLU A 20 -11.06 23.78 4.60
C GLU A 20 -10.46 24.83 3.65
N GLN A 21 -10.05 25.98 4.19
CA GLN A 21 -9.46 27.07 3.44
C GLN A 21 -8.42 26.57 2.42
N SER A 22 -8.35 27.24 1.26
CA SER A 22 -7.43 26.88 0.17
C SER A 22 -6.03 26.56 0.69
N GLY A 23 -5.53 25.35 0.37
CA GLY A 23 -4.20 24.88 0.74
C GLY A 23 -4.12 23.97 1.98
N LYS A 24 -5.21 23.80 2.74
CA LYS A 24 -5.25 22.80 3.81
C LYS A 24 -5.60 21.41 3.28
N LEU A 25 -4.99 20.40 3.90
CA LEU A 25 -5.24 19.00 3.60
C LEU A 25 -6.55 18.53 4.26
N TYR A 26 -7.43 17.95 3.46
CA TYR A 26 -8.68 17.32 3.90
C TYR A 26 -9.00 16.13 2.99
N PHE A 27 -9.93 15.28 3.41
CA PHE A 27 -10.42 14.16 2.61
C PHE A 27 -11.80 14.46 2.05
N ALA A 28 -11.94 14.24 0.75
CA ALA A 28 -13.20 14.33 0.04
C ALA A 28 -13.66 12.94 -0.39
N ARG A 29 -14.97 12.75 -0.44
CA ARG A 29 -15.56 11.51 -0.92
C ARG A 29 -15.70 11.54 -2.43
N ASP A 30 -15.17 10.53 -3.11
CA ASP A 30 -15.36 10.39 -4.54
C ASP A 30 -16.75 9.80 -4.88
N PRO A 31 -17.19 9.86 -6.15
CA PRO A 31 -18.47 9.28 -6.57
C PRO A 31 -18.59 7.76 -6.39
N GLN A 32 -17.46 7.04 -6.26
CA GLN A 32 -17.43 5.60 -6.03
C GLN A 32 -17.52 5.24 -4.54
N GLY A 33 -17.48 6.25 -3.66
CA GLY A 33 -17.69 6.13 -2.23
C GLY A 33 -16.42 6.07 -1.40
N ALA A 34 -15.24 6.18 -2.00
CA ALA A 34 -13.94 6.19 -1.35
C ALA A 34 -13.56 7.60 -0.85
N TRP A 35 -12.74 7.66 0.20
CA TRP A 35 -12.24 8.93 0.75
C TRP A 35 -10.79 9.14 0.35
N TYR A 36 -10.52 10.21 -0.39
CA TYR A 36 -9.18 10.56 -0.85
C TYR A 36 -8.75 11.93 -0.33
N PRO A 37 -7.45 12.12 -0.06
CA PRO A 37 -6.94 13.44 0.26
C PRO A 37 -7.07 14.34 -0.98
N ASN A 38 -7.34 15.63 -0.76
CA ASN A 38 -7.45 16.63 -1.82
C ASN A 38 -6.11 16.94 -2.52
N GLN A 39 -4.99 16.52 -1.94
CA GLN A 39 -3.63 16.68 -2.47
C GLN A 39 -2.78 15.46 -2.07
N GLY A 40 -1.63 15.26 -2.73
CA GLY A 40 -0.68 14.19 -2.38
C GLY A 40 -1.08 12.77 -2.80
N ASN A 41 -2.21 12.58 -3.49
CA ASN A 41 -2.61 11.28 -4.03
C ASN A 41 -1.95 11.03 -5.39
N ARG A 42 -1.07 10.02 -5.48
CA ARG A 42 -0.35 9.63 -6.70
C ARG A 42 -0.84 8.34 -7.34
N LEU A 43 -2.03 7.85 -6.98
CA LEU A 43 -2.52 6.55 -7.47
C LEU A 43 -2.59 6.48 -8.99
N TYR A 44 -3.00 7.56 -9.65
CA TYR A 44 -3.11 7.60 -11.10
C TYR A 44 -1.74 7.46 -11.77
N GLU A 45 -0.74 8.19 -11.28
CA GLU A 45 0.63 8.14 -11.78
C GLU A 45 1.27 6.77 -11.52
N ILE A 46 1.03 6.18 -10.36
CA ILE A 46 1.47 4.82 -10.03
C ILE A 46 0.84 3.79 -10.97
N ASP A 47 -0.48 3.84 -11.18
CA ASP A 47 -1.17 2.94 -12.11
C ASP A 47 -0.65 3.11 -13.55
N SER A 48 -0.42 4.35 -13.98
CA SER A 48 0.19 4.66 -15.27
C SER A 48 1.60 4.07 -15.41
N ALA A 49 2.44 4.17 -14.37
CA ALA A 49 3.76 3.55 -14.35
C ALA A 49 3.67 2.02 -14.41
N CYS A 50 2.72 1.42 -13.70
CA CYS A 50 2.47 -0.02 -13.74
C CYS A 50 2.02 -0.51 -15.13
N VAL A 51 1.16 0.23 -15.85
CA VAL A 51 0.81 -0.09 -17.25
C VAL A 51 2.07 -0.13 -18.12
N ARG A 52 2.94 0.88 -18.01
CA ARG A 52 4.22 0.90 -18.75
C ARG A 52 5.11 -0.29 -18.39
N LEU A 53 5.14 -0.71 -17.12
CA LEU A 53 5.90 -1.89 -16.69
C LEU A 53 5.32 -3.20 -17.26
N HIS A 54 3.99 -3.34 -17.37
CA HIS A 54 3.36 -4.49 -18.02
C HIS A 54 3.76 -4.61 -19.50
N ASP A 55 3.83 -3.48 -20.20
CA ASP A 55 4.26 -3.42 -21.60
C ASP A 55 5.75 -3.70 -21.73
N ALA A 56 6.56 -3.09 -20.87
CA ALA A 56 8.01 -3.30 -20.81
C ALA A 56 8.36 -4.79 -20.60
N LEU A 57 7.68 -5.48 -19.67
CA LEU A 57 7.85 -6.92 -19.47
C LEU A 57 7.43 -7.72 -20.70
N ALA A 58 6.30 -7.40 -21.32
CA ALA A 58 5.83 -8.10 -22.52
C ALA A 58 6.82 -7.93 -23.67
N GLN A 59 7.28 -6.71 -23.93
CA GLN A 59 8.28 -6.45 -24.95
C GLN A 59 9.58 -7.21 -24.69
N ARG A 60 10.08 -7.24 -23.45
CA ARG A 60 11.34 -7.94 -23.12
C ARG A 60 11.22 -9.45 -23.22
N VAL A 61 10.10 -10.01 -22.77
CA VAL A 61 9.87 -11.45 -22.86
C VAL A 61 9.60 -11.83 -24.33
N PHE A 62 8.63 -11.21 -24.99
CA PHE A 62 8.21 -11.56 -26.35
C PHE A 62 9.08 -11.01 -27.49
N GLY A 63 10.00 -10.10 -27.20
CA GLY A 63 10.86 -9.43 -28.19
C GLY A 63 10.22 -8.17 -28.80
N SER A 64 8.90 -8.14 -28.93
CA SER A 64 8.12 -6.95 -29.31
C SER A 64 6.70 -7.02 -28.76
N LEU A 65 6.05 -5.86 -28.63
CA LEU A 65 4.63 -5.80 -28.29
C LEU A 65 3.76 -6.44 -29.38
N ASP A 66 4.09 -6.26 -30.66
CA ASP A 66 3.37 -6.90 -31.77
C ASP A 66 3.41 -8.43 -31.66
N SER A 67 4.56 -9.02 -31.30
CA SER A 67 4.66 -10.46 -31.08
C SER A 67 3.80 -10.92 -29.91
N PHE A 68 3.74 -10.13 -28.84
CA PHE A 68 2.89 -10.42 -27.69
C PHE A 68 1.39 -10.33 -28.03
N TYR A 69 0.95 -9.28 -28.72
CA TYR A 69 -0.46 -9.14 -29.11
C TYR A 69 -0.88 -10.20 -30.12
N ASN A 70 -0.03 -10.55 -31.09
CA ASN A 70 -0.28 -11.67 -32.00
C ASN A 70 -0.43 -13.00 -31.26
N PHE A 71 0.38 -13.22 -30.22
CA PHE A 71 0.21 -14.37 -29.32
C PHE A 71 -1.15 -14.34 -28.62
N LEU A 72 -1.54 -13.20 -28.02
CA LEU A 72 -2.81 -13.07 -27.30
C LEU A 72 -4.04 -13.41 -28.14
N MET A 73 -4.02 -13.14 -29.46
CA MET A 73 -5.13 -13.48 -30.37
C MET A 73 -5.42 -14.99 -30.46
N THR A 74 -4.46 -15.83 -30.07
CA THR A 74 -4.56 -17.29 -30.13
C THR A 74 -4.39 -17.96 -28.76
N ALA A 75 -3.97 -17.20 -27.75
CA ALA A 75 -3.73 -17.70 -26.42
C ALA A 75 -5.04 -17.92 -25.67
N PRO A 76 -5.31 -19.13 -25.16
CA PRO A 76 -6.48 -19.33 -24.33
C PRO A 76 -6.29 -18.65 -22.98
N GLU A 77 -7.38 -18.07 -22.48
CA GLU A 77 -7.41 -17.22 -21.30
C GLU A 77 -6.78 -17.86 -20.05
N PHE A 78 -6.95 -19.17 -19.87
CA PHE A 78 -6.47 -19.90 -18.70
C PHE A 78 -4.95 -19.75 -18.48
N LEU A 79 -4.16 -19.47 -19.52
CA LEU A 79 -2.72 -19.21 -19.39
C LEU A 79 -2.43 -17.97 -18.54
N SER A 80 -3.34 -17.00 -18.50
CA SER A 80 -3.22 -15.76 -17.73
C SER A 80 -3.99 -15.77 -16.41
N THR A 81 -5.00 -16.63 -16.27
CA THR A 81 -5.95 -16.61 -15.14
C THR A 81 -5.83 -17.80 -14.20
N ALA A 82 -5.54 -19.01 -14.69
CA ALA A 82 -5.51 -20.22 -13.86
C ALA A 82 -4.38 -20.16 -12.80
N GLY A 83 -4.72 -20.46 -11.55
CA GLY A 83 -3.78 -20.37 -10.43
C GLY A 83 -3.43 -18.93 -9.99
N MET A 84 -4.02 -17.91 -10.64
CA MET A 84 -3.79 -16.50 -10.35
C MET A 84 -5.05 -15.78 -9.87
N ASN A 85 -6.21 -16.13 -10.42
CA ASN A 85 -7.49 -15.48 -10.18
C ASN A 85 -8.60 -16.52 -9.95
N SER A 86 -9.58 -16.18 -9.11
CA SER A 86 -10.79 -16.99 -8.87
C SER A 86 -11.68 -17.13 -10.11
N GLU A 87 -11.56 -16.24 -11.09
CA GLU A 87 -12.32 -16.32 -12.35
C GLU A 87 -11.94 -17.53 -13.23
N ALA A 88 -10.85 -18.24 -12.91
CA ALA A 88 -10.47 -19.49 -13.56
C ALA A 88 -10.59 -20.66 -12.58
N PRO A 89 -11.74 -21.37 -12.55
CA PRO A 89 -11.97 -22.51 -11.66
C PRO A 89 -11.25 -23.78 -12.17
N VAL A 90 -9.93 -23.70 -12.33
CA VAL A 90 -9.07 -24.76 -12.85
C VAL A 90 -8.18 -25.29 -11.73
N SER A 91 -8.29 -26.60 -11.44
CA SER A 91 -7.39 -27.25 -10.46
C SER A 91 -5.99 -27.40 -11.03
N LYS A 92 -4.99 -27.62 -10.16
CA LYS A 92 -3.60 -27.88 -10.58
C LYS A 92 -3.49 -29.06 -11.55
N ASP A 93 -4.25 -30.13 -11.33
CA ASP A 93 -4.20 -31.32 -12.17
C ASP A 93 -4.79 -31.07 -13.56
N VAL A 94 -5.94 -30.36 -13.62
CA VAL A 94 -6.55 -29.94 -14.89
C VAL A 94 -5.64 -28.98 -15.63
N PHE A 95 -4.99 -28.04 -14.92
CA PHE A 95 -4.02 -27.13 -15.50
C PHE A 95 -2.88 -27.88 -16.19
N ASN A 96 -2.27 -28.86 -15.52
CA ASN A 96 -1.21 -29.68 -16.11
C ASN A 96 -1.69 -30.42 -17.37
N GLN A 97 -2.88 -31.04 -17.33
CA GLN A 97 -3.46 -31.72 -18.50
C GLN A 97 -3.73 -30.77 -19.67
N LEU A 98 -4.07 -29.51 -19.41
CA LEU A 98 -4.27 -28.50 -20.44
C LEU A 98 -2.93 -28.08 -21.08
N LEU A 99 -1.87 -27.93 -20.28
CA LEU A 99 -0.54 -27.59 -20.79
C LEU A 99 0.02 -28.66 -21.74
N GLU A 100 -0.24 -29.94 -21.48
CA GLU A 100 0.20 -31.06 -22.33
C GLU A 100 -0.42 -31.06 -23.74
N LYS A 101 -1.52 -30.33 -23.95
CA LYS A 101 -2.23 -30.29 -25.24
C LYS A 101 -1.61 -29.32 -26.25
N PHE A 102 -0.68 -28.47 -25.83
CA PHE A 102 -0.06 -27.49 -26.72
C PHE A 102 1.05 -28.11 -27.56
N PRO A 103 1.18 -27.71 -28.85
CA PRO A 103 2.32 -28.11 -29.64
C PRO A 103 3.61 -27.47 -29.09
N PRO A 104 4.78 -28.12 -29.24
CA PRO A 104 6.06 -27.59 -28.73
C PRO A 104 6.42 -26.19 -29.26
N SER A 105 5.89 -25.80 -30.42
CA SER A 105 6.10 -24.48 -31.02
C SER A 105 5.29 -23.37 -30.36
N PHE A 106 4.26 -23.69 -29.56
CA PHE A 106 3.45 -22.69 -28.88
C PHE A 106 4.20 -22.18 -27.63
N PRO A 107 4.35 -20.86 -27.44
CA PRO A 107 5.22 -20.30 -26.40
C PRO A 107 4.60 -20.31 -25.00
N VAL A 108 4.12 -21.48 -24.54
CA VAL A 108 3.43 -21.66 -23.25
C VAL A 108 4.29 -21.22 -22.07
N ASN A 109 5.49 -21.78 -21.92
CA ASN A 109 6.39 -21.50 -20.79
C ASN A 109 6.74 -20.01 -20.68
N LYS A 110 6.92 -19.39 -21.83
CA LYS A 110 7.20 -17.96 -21.99
C LYS A 110 6.02 -17.10 -21.55
N ALA A 111 4.80 -17.49 -21.94
CA ALA A 111 3.57 -16.82 -21.51
C ALA A 111 3.34 -16.94 -20.00
N LEU A 112 3.45 -18.15 -19.44
CA LEU A 112 3.29 -18.38 -18.00
C LEU A 112 4.27 -17.52 -17.19
N TYR A 113 5.55 -17.51 -17.59
CA TYR A 113 6.55 -16.65 -16.95
C TYR A 113 6.23 -15.16 -17.04
N LEU A 114 5.77 -14.67 -18.20
CA LEU A 114 5.34 -13.27 -18.33
C LEU A 114 4.19 -12.95 -17.37
N PHE A 115 3.17 -13.80 -17.28
CA PHE A 115 2.03 -13.57 -16.39
C PHE A 115 2.40 -13.65 -14.91
N ASP A 116 3.35 -14.51 -14.53
CA ASP A 116 3.98 -14.50 -13.21
C ASP A 116 4.64 -13.15 -12.90
N CYS A 117 5.39 -12.58 -13.85
CA CYS A 117 6.02 -11.26 -13.70
C CYS A 117 4.98 -10.14 -13.61
N ARG A 118 3.95 -10.17 -14.46
CA ARG A 118 2.85 -9.19 -14.45
C ARG A 118 2.06 -9.24 -13.14
N LYS A 119 1.93 -10.40 -12.50
CA LYS A 119 1.33 -10.50 -11.17
C LYS A 119 2.10 -9.72 -10.10
N LEU A 120 3.43 -9.59 -10.22
CA LEU A 120 4.19 -8.71 -9.32
C LEU A 120 3.80 -7.25 -9.51
N VAL A 121 3.64 -6.79 -10.76
CA VAL A 121 3.17 -5.44 -11.09
C VAL A 121 1.74 -5.22 -10.56
N SER A 122 0.82 -6.15 -10.81
CA SER A 122 -0.54 -6.08 -10.27
C SER A 122 -0.55 -6.07 -8.74
N GLY A 123 0.38 -6.78 -8.09
CA GLY A 123 0.56 -6.72 -6.64
C GLY A 123 0.92 -5.32 -6.14
N VAL A 124 1.74 -4.57 -6.87
CA VAL A 124 2.04 -3.16 -6.58
C VAL A 124 0.78 -2.29 -6.75
N GLN A 125 0.04 -2.45 -7.84
CA GLN A 125 -1.17 -1.67 -8.12
C GLN A 125 -2.24 -1.85 -7.05
N GLU A 126 -2.63 -3.11 -6.80
CA GLU A 126 -3.71 -3.43 -5.86
C GLU A 126 -3.32 -3.06 -4.43
N CYS A 127 -2.07 -3.31 -4.04
CA CYS A 127 -1.62 -2.94 -2.70
C CYS A 127 -1.51 -1.42 -2.52
N SER A 128 -1.22 -0.64 -3.58
CA SER A 128 -1.22 0.83 -3.52
C SER A 128 -2.64 1.38 -3.34
N LYS A 129 -3.62 0.83 -4.06
CA LYS A 129 -5.04 1.16 -3.89
C LYS A 129 -5.51 0.86 -2.47
N GLU A 130 -5.12 -0.28 -1.92
CA GLU A 130 -5.47 -0.69 -0.57
C GLU A 130 -4.90 0.26 0.50
N VAL A 131 -3.65 0.70 0.38
CA VAL A 131 -3.06 1.71 1.30
C VAL A 131 -3.91 2.98 1.33
N MET A 132 -4.33 3.48 0.16
CA MET A 132 -5.16 4.68 0.08
C MET A 132 -6.56 4.46 0.63
N GLN A 133 -7.18 3.30 0.35
CA GLN A 133 -8.48 2.96 0.92
C GLN A 133 -8.40 2.90 2.44
N LEU A 134 -7.39 2.22 3.00
CA LEU A 134 -7.21 2.11 4.45
C LEU A 134 -7.01 3.48 5.12
N GLN A 135 -6.25 4.38 4.50
CA GLN A 135 -6.11 5.76 4.97
C GLN A 135 -7.46 6.49 4.93
N GLY A 136 -8.19 6.40 3.83
CA GLY A 136 -9.51 7.03 3.70
C GLY A 136 -10.51 6.54 4.75
N GLU A 137 -10.58 5.22 4.95
CA GLU A 137 -11.41 4.59 5.98
C GLU A 137 -10.97 4.97 7.40
N PHE A 138 -9.67 5.13 7.65
CA PHE A 138 -9.16 5.63 8.93
C PHE A 138 -9.74 7.02 9.25
N TYR A 139 -9.68 7.95 8.29
CA TYR A 139 -10.24 9.28 8.48
C TYR A 139 -11.76 9.27 8.56
N GLN A 140 -12.44 8.40 7.80
CA GLN A 140 -13.89 8.23 7.85
C GLN A 140 -14.33 7.78 9.24
N ALA A 141 -13.69 6.75 9.80
CA ALA A 141 -13.99 6.25 11.14
C ALA A 141 -13.67 7.30 12.21
N LEU A 142 -12.52 7.98 12.12
CA LEU A 142 -12.13 9.01 13.09
C LEU A 142 -13.11 10.19 13.10
N ASN A 143 -13.53 10.67 11.93
CA ASN A 143 -14.37 11.86 11.80
C ASN A 143 -15.84 11.57 12.04
N LEU A 144 -16.38 10.54 11.39
CA LEU A 144 -17.83 10.38 11.24
C LEU A 144 -18.46 9.42 12.24
N GLU A 145 -17.68 8.54 12.86
CA GLU A 145 -18.24 7.53 13.76
C GLU A 145 -18.27 8.00 15.20
N GLU A 146 -19.33 7.59 15.88
CA GLU A 146 -19.50 7.78 17.31
C GLU A 146 -18.52 6.88 18.06
N LEU A 147 -17.57 7.49 18.78
CA LEU A 147 -16.55 6.74 19.49
C LEU A 147 -17.09 6.07 20.76
N PHE A 148 -18.22 6.53 21.30
CA PHE A 148 -18.82 6.00 22.53
C PHE A 148 -20.34 6.10 22.47
N PHE A 149 -21.03 5.09 23.02
CA PHE A 149 -22.48 5.07 23.19
C PHE A 149 -22.84 4.54 24.60
N PRO A 150 -23.82 5.14 25.31
CA PRO A 150 -24.61 6.31 24.91
C PRO A 150 -23.79 7.61 24.98
N GLU A 151 -24.23 8.65 24.26
CA GLU A 151 -23.65 9.98 24.40
C GLU A 151 -23.81 10.49 25.84
N ILE A 152 -22.69 10.86 26.46
CA ILE A 152 -22.64 11.46 27.78
C ILE A 152 -22.10 12.88 27.64
N LYS A 153 -22.68 13.82 28.40
CA LYS A 153 -22.14 15.17 28.46
C LYS A 153 -20.81 15.12 29.20
N GLU A 154 -19.75 15.49 28.52
CA GLU A 154 -18.41 15.54 29.08
C GLU A 154 -18.07 16.96 29.52
N GLU A 155 -17.34 17.07 30.62
CA GLU A 155 -16.71 18.34 31.00
C GLU A 155 -15.57 18.69 30.04
N ASP A 156 -15.29 19.98 29.92
CA ASP A 156 -14.20 20.49 29.09
C ASP A 156 -12.84 19.88 29.47
N GLY A 157 -11.96 19.83 28.48
CA GLY A 157 -10.60 19.30 28.58
C GLY A 157 -10.36 18.04 27.73
N VAL A 158 -9.21 17.42 27.94
CA VAL A 158 -8.81 16.22 27.21
C VAL A 158 -9.38 14.98 27.90
N ARG A 159 -10.02 14.12 27.12
CA ARG A 159 -10.56 12.81 27.55
C ARG A 159 -10.07 11.75 26.58
N TYR A 160 -10.13 10.48 26.97
CA TYR A 160 -9.87 9.38 26.05
C TYR A 160 -11.03 8.39 26.09
N VAL A 161 -11.18 7.66 24.98
CA VAL A 161 -12.21 6.64 24.82
C VAL A 161 -11.60 5.38 24.24
N THR A 162 -12.13 4.24 24.69
CA THR A 162 -11.88 2.91 24.13
C THR A 162 -13.22 2.31 23.71
N SER A 163 -13.33 1.78 22.49
CA SER A 163 -14.56 1.20 21.97
C SER A 163 -14.28 0.32 20.74
N PRO A 164 -15.28 -0.43 20.22
CA PRO A 164 -15.12 -1.16 18.96
C PRO A 164 -14.70 -0.28 17.78
N VAL A 165 -15.17 0.98 17.74
CA VAL A 165 -14.76 1.95 16.72
C VAL A 165 -13.28 2.31 16.86
N VAL A 166 -12.81 2.52 18.09
CA VAL A 166 -11.38 2.74 18.37
C VAL A 166 -10.54 1.55 17.93
N THR A 167 -10.97 0.32 18.24
CA THR A 167 -10.30 -0.89 17.77
C THR A 167 -10.19 -0.92 16.24
N LYS A 168 -11.26 -0.55 15.53
CA LYS A 168 -11.24 -0.43 14.07
C LYS A 168 -10.27 0.64 13.59
N ILE A 169 -10.25 1.83 14.19
CA ILE A 169 -9.32 2.92 13.83
C ILE A 169 -7.86 2.45 13.93
N TYR A 170 -7.50 1.78 15.03
CA TYR A 170 -6.16 1.23 15.20
C TYR A 170 -5.86 0.09 14.21
N ALA A 171 -6.85 -0.75 13.89
CA ALA A 171 -6.70 -1.77 12.87
C ALA A 171 -6.42 -1.15 11.49
N LEU A 172 -7.17 -0.13 11.08
CA LEU A 172 -6.97 0.58 9.81
C LEU A 172 -5.58 1.22 9.74
N LEU A 173 -5.15 1.89 10.82
CA LEU A 173 -3.80 2.45 10.93
C LEU A 173 -2.73 1.35 10.81
N GLY A 174 -2.88 0.26 11.58
CA GLY A 174 -1.92 -0.84 11.57
C GLY A 174 -1.82 -1.54 10.21
N PHE A 175 -2.97 -1.79 9.57
CA PHE A 175 -3.00 -2.37 8.23
C PHE A 175 -2.38 -1.43 7.20
N THR A 176 -2.55 -0.10 7.33
CA THR A 176 -1.89 0.86 6.42
C THR A 176 -0.36 0.64 6.43
N TYR A 177 0.27 0.54 7.60
CA TYR A 177 1.71 0.24 7.71
C TYR A 177 2.10 -1.15 7.20
N ILE A 178 1.29 -2.17 7.49
CA ILE A 178 1.52 -3.54 7.00
C ILE A 178 1.48 -3.57 5.46
N ARG A 179 0.56 -2.85 4.83
CA ARG A 179 0.43 -2.78 3.37
C ARG A 179 1.54 -1.92 2.74
N MET A 180 1.95 -0.82 3.36
CA MET A 180 3.15 -0.08 2.92
C MET A 180 4.40 -0.96 2.95
N HIS A 181 4.63 -1.75 4.01
CA HIS A 181 5.73 -2.72 4.01
C HIS A 181 5.55 -3.82 2.96
N SER A 182 4.32 -4.29 2.71
CA SER A 182 4.06 -5.28 1.66
C SER A 182 4.45 -4.74 0.27
N LEU A 183 4.23 -3.44 0.00
CA LEU A 183 4.71 -2.78 -1.22
C LEU A 183 6.23 -2.84 -1.34
N LEU A 184 6.97 -2.67 -0.25
CA LEU A 184 8.43 -2.82 -0.26
C LEU A 184 8.86 -4.22 -0.73
N ASP A 185 8.17 -5.26 -0.27
CA ASP A 185 8.42 -6.65 -0.70
C ASP A 185 8.07 -6.84 -2.18
N TYR A 186 6.91 -6.36 -2.65
CA TYR A 186 6.51 -6.47 -4.06
C TYR A 186 7.47 -5.75 -5.00
N VAL A 187 7.85 -4.50 -4.68
CA VAL A 187 8.73 -3.68 -5.51
C VAL A 187 10.15 -4.28 -5.53
N THR A 188 10.62 -4.85 -4.42
CA THR A 188 11.91 -5.58 -4.40
C THR A 188 11.88 -6.79 -5.33
N LYS A 189 10.81 -7.59 -5.28
CA LYS A 189 10.66 -8.75 -6.17
C LYS A 189 10.62 -8.33 -7.63
N LEU A 190 9.88 -7.27 -7.93
CA LEU A 190 9.76 -6.72 -9.27
C LEU A 190 11.12 -6.23 -9.79
N ALA A 191 11.87 -5.45 -8.99
CA ALA A 191 13.19 -4.97 -9.35
C ALA A 191 14.19 -6.10 -9.61
N ILE A 192 14.20 -7.15 -8.76
CA ILE A 192 15.02 -8.34 -8.98
C ILE A 192 14.65 -9.02 -10.30
N GLU A 193 13.35 -9.15 -10.60
CA GLU A 193 12.90 -9.82 -11.82
C GLU A 193 13.30 -9.03 -13.07
N PHE A 194 13.24 -7.70 -13.05
CA PHE A 194 13.70 -6.87 -14.15
C PHE A 194 15.21 -7.00 -14.40
N GLU A 195 16.02 -7.05 -13.35
CA GLU A 195 17.48 -7.19 -13.47
C GLU A 195 17.93 -8.62 -13.83
N CYS A 196 17.09 -9.62 -13.55
CA CYS A 196 17.40 -11.05 -13.71
C CYS A 196 16.40 -11.79 -14.61
N LEU A 197 15.81 -11.07 -15.57
CA LEU A 197 14.75 -11.57 -16.44
C LEU A 197 15.20 -12.82 -17.20
N LYS A 198 14.34 -13.84 -17.26
CA LYS A 198 14.63 -15.10 -17.95
C LYS A 198 14.58 -14.90 -19.47
N THR A 199 15.52 -15.52 -20.16
CA THR A 199 15.64 -15.46 -21.63
C THR A 199 15.49 -16.82 -22.31
N GLN A 200 15.57 -17.91 -21.53
CA GLN A 200 15.44 -19.30 -22.01
C GLN A 200 14.14 -19.91 -21.49
N PHE A 201 13.36 -20.51 -22.38
CA PHE A 201 11.98 -20.97 -22.11
C PHE A 201 11.69 -22.40 -22.56
N ASP A 202 12.74 -23.22 -22.72
CA ASP A 202 12.61 -24.66 -23.03
C ASP A 202 11.81 -25.41 -21.95
N SER A 203 11.80 -24.86 -20.73
CA SER A 203 10.93 -25.26 -19.62
C SER A 203 10.32 -24.02 -18.95
N TYR A 204 9.26 -24.19 -18.18
CA TYR A 204 8.64 -23.11 -17.39
C TYR A 204 9.58 -22.68 -16.25
N PRO A 205 10.21 -21.49 -16.32
CA PRO A 205 11.18 -21.09 -15.30
C PRO A 205 10.50 -20.58 -14.04
N ARG A 206 11.15 -20.77 -12.89
CA ARG A 206 10.77 -20.07 -11.65
C ARG A 206 11.25 -18.62 -11.69
N LEU A 207 10.44 -17.71 -11.13
CA LEU A 207 10.84 -16.33 -10.86
C LEU A 207 12.16 -16.26 -10.10
N ALA A 208 13.04 -15.35 -10.49
CA ALA A 208 14.30 -15.09 -9.78
C ALA A 208 14.03 -14.56 -8.35
N SER A 209 12.92 -13.84 -8.20
CA SER A 209 12.49 -13.17 -6.98
C SER A 209 11.62 -14.03 -6.02
N LYS A 210 11.38 -15.31 -6.31
CA LYS A 210 10.36 -16.15 -5.63
C LYS A 210 10.39 -16.08 -4.10
N ASN A 211 11.59 -16.12 -3.49
CA ASN A 211 11.78 -16.12 -2.04
C ASN A 211 12.32 -14.79 -1.50
N SER A 212 12.28 -13.73 -2.31
CA SER A 212 12.87 -12.45 -1.94
C SER A 212 11.95 -11.61 -1.08
N LEU A 213 12.54 -10.88 -0.15
CA LEU A 213 11.89 -9.88 0.71
C LEU A 213 12.61 -8.54 0.56
N TYR A 214 12.09 -7.48 1.18
CA TYR A 214 12.68 -6.14 1.12
C TYR A 214 14.15 -6.08 1.58
N SER A 215 14.57 -6.96 2.48
CA SER A 215 15.98 -7.10 2.91
C SER A 215 16.91 -7.56 1.78
N ASP A 216 16.38 -8.13 0.70
CA ASP A 216 17.12 -8.51 -0.50
C ASP A 216 17.36 -7.35 -1.47
N ARG A 217 16.91 -6.12 -1.17
CA ARG A 217 17.22 -4.92 -1.96
C ARG A 217 18.72 -4.68 -2.19
N LYS A 218 19.59 -5.28 -1.37
CA LYS A 218 21.04 -5.28 -1.62
C LYS A 218 21.47 -5.99 -2.92
N LYS A 219 20.59 -6.79 -3.52
CA LYS A 219 20.83 -7.54 -4.77
C LYS A 219 20.49 -6.73 -6.03
N ILE A 220 19.80 -5.60 -5.90
CA ILE A 220 19.38 -4.78 -7.03
C ILE A 220 20.27 -3.55 -7.18
N SER A 221 20.45 -3.10 -8.41
CA SER A 221 21.25 -1.93 -8.75
C SER A 221 20.70 -0.60 -8.20
N LEU A 222 19.40 -0.56 -7.85
CA LEU A 222 18.75 0.60 -7.23
C LEU A 222 18.95 0.71 -5.71
N ASN A 223 19.70 -0.20 -5.08
CA ASN A 223 19.93 -0.17 -3.64
C ASN A 223 20.52 1.17 -3.17
N ASN A 224 19.95 1.77 -2.12
CA ASN A 224 20.30 3.09 -1.59
C ASN A 224 20.17 4.25 -2.60
N ARG A 225 19.44 4.07 -3.71
CA ARG A 225 19.17 5.17 -4.65
C ARG A 225 18.27 6.21 -3.97
N ALA A 226 18.77 7.44 -3.87
CA ALA A 226 18.03 8.56 -3.30
C ALA A 226 16.71 8.80 -4.03
N GLY A 227 15.67 9.16 -3.28
CA GLY A 227 14.31 9.40 -3.77
C GLY A 227 13.49 8.13 -4.04
N THR A 228 14.02 6.94 -3.77
CA THR A 228 13.33 5.66 -4.06
C THR A 228 12.89 4.93 -2.79
N LEU A 229 12.10 3.87 -2.96
CA LEU A 229 11.77 2.92 -1.89
C LEU A 229 12.96 2.06 -1.46
N PHE A 230 14.11 2.17 -2.11
CA PHE A 230 15.33 1.46 -1.74
C PHE A 230 16.35 2.36 -1.03
N GLU A 231 16.02 3.63 -0.83
CA GLU A 231 16.81 4.55 -0.01
C GLU A 231 16.83 4.09 1.45
N LYS A 232 17.88 4.47 2.18
CA LYS A 232 17.92 4.33 3.63
C LYS A 232 17.53 5.67 4.26
N CYS A 233 16.26 5.83 4.62
CA CYS A 233 15.73 7.07 5.18
C CYS A 233 14.80 6.82 6.39
N PRO A 234 14.49 7.88 7.18
CA PRO A 234 13.63 7.76 8.36
C PRO A 234 12.23 7.22 8.05
N LEU A 235 11.59 7.67 6.97
CA LEU A 235 10.27 7.19 6.53
C LEU A 235 10.21 5.66 6.39
N LEU A 236 11.16 5.09 5.64
CA LEU A 236 11.17 3.65 5.36
C LEU A 236 11.53 2.85 6.62
N THR A 237 12.40 3.41 7.46
CA THR A 237 12.74 2.82 8.76
C THR A 237 11.53 2.83 9.71
N GLU A 238 10.72 3.87 9.70
CA GLU A 238 9.44 3.95 10.43
C GLU A 238 8.47 2.88 9.94
N VAL A 239 8.27 2.76 8.61
CA VAL A 239 7.40 1.72 8.05
C VAL A 239 7.85 0.32 8.47
N GLU A 240 9.15 0.02 8.39
CA GLU A 240 9.72 -1.25 8.87
C GLU A 240 9.52 -1.45 10.38
N THR A 241 9.80 -0.42 11.18
CA THR A 241 9.72 -0.47 12.65
C THR A 241 8.28 -0.72 13.12
N VAL A 242 7.34 0.08 12.62
CA VAL A 242 5.93 0.00 13.00
C VAL A 242 5.34 -1.33 12.58
N ARG A 243 5.59 -1.78 11.34
CA ARG A 243 5.14 -3.09 10.87
C ARG A 243 5.73 -4.22 11.71
N ASN A 244 7.02 -4.19 12.03
CA ASN A 244 7.64 -5.24 12.84
C ASN A 244 7.07 -5.28 14.26
N HIS A 245 6.82 -4.11 14.87
CA HIS A 245 6.15 -4.03 16.16
C HIS A 245 4.73 -4.62 16.09
N LEU A 246 3.94 -4.26 15.08
CA LEU A 246 2.59 -4.79 14.88
C LEU A 246 2.54 -6.32 14.77
N ILE A 247 3.52 -6.91 14.08
CA ILE A 247 3.58 -8.36 13.85
C ILE A 247 4.14 -9.12 15.05
N HIS A 248 5.12 -8.56 15.75
CA HIS A 248 5.87 -9.29 16.79
C HIS A 248 5.48 -8.93 18.23
N ASN A 249 5.07 -7.68 18.46
CA ASN A 249 4.84 -7.13 19.79
C ASN A 249 3.40 -6.67 20.01
N GLY A 250 2.55 -6.72 18.98
CA GLY A 250 1.12 -6.43 19.07
C GLY A 250 0.81 -4.97 18.82
N LEU A 251 0.14 -4.30 19.76
CA LEU A 251 -0.48 -3.01 19.50
C LEU A 251 0.52 -1.85 19.60
N ILE A 252 0.32 -0.82 18.78
CA ILE A 252 1.08 0.45 18.83
C ILE A 252 0.73 1.31 20.06
N ASP A 253 -0.32 0.95 20.79
CA ASP A 253 -0.65 1.42 22.14
C ASP A 253 -1.13 0.19 22.93
N ASP A 254 -0.62 -0.04 24.13
CA ASP A 254 -1.00 -1.20 24.96
C ASP A 254 -2.45 -1.14 25.45
N MET A 255 -3.04 0.06 25.42
CA MET A 255 -4.46 0.32 25.61
C MET A 255 -4.96 1.26 24.51
N PRO A 256 -5.29 0.74 23.30
CA PRO A 256 -5.73 1.55 22.17
C PRO A 256 -6.85 2.51 22.55
N LYS A 257 -6.61 3.80 22.32
CA LYS A 257 -7.50 4.88 22.74
C LYS A 257 -7.48 6.03 21.75
N VAL A 258 -8.64 6.65 21.56
CA VAL A 258 -8.72 7.94 20.86
C VAL A 258 -8.91 9.02 21.91
N TYR A 259 -8.12 10.08 21.80
CA TYR A 259 -8.26 11.26 22.62
C TYR A 259 -9.29 12.21 22.00
N ARG A 260 -10.03 12.90 22.85
CA ARG A 260 -11.00 13.93 22.51
C ARG A 260 -10.69 15.19 23.28
N VAL A 261 -10.74 16.33 22.60
CA VAL A 261 -10.71 17.65 23.24
C VAL A 261 -12.13 18.18 23.30
N ILE A 262 -12.62 18.41 24.51
CA ILE A 262 -13.94 18.98 24.77
C ILE A 262 -13.78 20.46 25.13
N SER A 263 -14.53 21.33 24.46
CA SER A 263 -14.57 22.76 24.72
C SER A 263 -16.00 23.26 24.60
N ASN A 264 -16.49 24.00 25.60
CA ASN A 264 -17.89 24.42 25.70
C ASN A 264 -18.90 23.25 25.57
N GLY A 265 -18.51 22.06 26.07
CA GLY A 265 -19.32 20.85 25.98
C GLY A 265 -19.38 20.19 24.61
N GLU A 266 -18.60 20.65 23.62
CA GLU A 266 -18.51 20.07 22.28
C GLU A 266 -17.12 19.47 22.02
N CYS A 267 -17.06 18.39 21.24
CA CYS A 267 -15.80 17.80 20.82
C CYS A 267 -15.21 18.59 19.64
N VAL A 268 -14.07 19.26 19.87
CA VAL A 268 -13.41 20.14 18.89
C VAL A 268 -12.19 19.50 18.22
N GLU A 269 -11.73 18.35 18.74
CA GLU A 269 -10.65 17.56 18.17
C GLU A 269 -10.74 16.10 18.63
N LYS A 270 -10.41 15.18 17.72
CA LYS A 270 -10.12 13.77 18.00
C LYS A 270 -8.74 13.42 17.46
N PHE A 271 -7.92 12.73 18.25
CA PHE A 271 -6.58 12.36 17.83
C PHE A 271 -6.09 11.05 18.45
N LEU A 272 -5.06 10.49 17.82
CA LEU A 272 -4.35 9.32 18.32
C LEU A 272 -2.90 9.71 18.58
N LEU A 273 -2.39 9.37 19.75
CA LEU A 273 -0.97 9.51 20.03
C LEU A 273 -0.19 8.40 19.33
N PHE A 274 1.01 8.73 18.89
CA PHE A 274 1.95 7.81 18.27
C PHE A 274 3.22 7.71 19.12
N PRO A 275 3.84 6.51 19.21
CA PRO A 275 5.09 6.36 19.93
C PRO A 275 6.17 7.31 19.39
N ASP A 276 6.97 7.85 20.31
CA ASP A 276 8.13 8.67 20.01
C ASP A 276 9.15 7.87 19.21
N GLN A 277 9.85 8.58 18.32
CA GLN A 277 10.82 7.99 17.42
C GLN A 277 12.11 8.80 17.44
N ASP A 278 13.23 8.11 17.24
CA ASP A 278 14.51 8.73 16.98
C ASP A 278 14.55 9.39 15.59
N GLU A 279 15.60 10.16 15.32
CA GLU A 279 15.82 10.83 14.02
C GLU A 279 15.90 9.84 12.84
N GLN A 280 16.12 8.55 13.11
CA GLN A 280 16.16 7.50 12.10
C GLN A 280 14.80 6.83 11.91
N GLY A 281 13.75 7.22 12.63
CA GLY A 281 12.39 6.67 12.51
C GLY A 281 12.16 5.39 13.32
N ARG A 282 13.08 5.00 14.22
CA ARG A 282 12.88 3.85 15.13
C ARG A 282 12.17 4.31 16.39
N PHE A 283 11.40 3.44 17.02
CA PHE A 283 10.81 3.74 18.32
C PHE A 283 11.89 4.00 19.37
N ASP A 284 11.70 5.06 20.15
CA ASP A 284 12.49 5.30 21.34
C ASP A 284 12.39 4.08 22.26
N SER A 285 13.52 3.66 22.81
CA SER A 285 13.56 2.44 23.62
C SER A 285 14.40 2.58 24.88
N PHE A 286 13.89 2.00 25.96
CA PHE A 286 14.64 1.78 27.19
C PHE A 286 14.40 0.36 27.67
N LYS A 287 15.38 -0.52 27.44
CA LYS A 287 15.30 -1.96 27.70
C LYS A 287 14.09 -2.56 26.94
N ASN A 288 13.03 -2.94 27.66
CA ASN A 288 11.84 -3.58 27.10
C ASN A 288 10.70 -2.59 26.83
N ARG A 289 10.86 -1.30 27.15
CA ARG A 289 9.84 -0.27 26.93
C ARG A 289 10.14 0.45 25.63
N THR A 290 9.18 0.48 24.72
CA THR A 290 9.32 1.08 23.38
C THR A 290 8.16 2.01 22.98
N LEU A 291 7.18 2.20 23.87
CA LEU A 291 5.98 3.02 23.61
C LEU A 291 6.03 4.28 24.50
N PHE A 292 6.91 5.21 24.16
CA PHE A 292 7.00 6.52 24.79
C PHE A 292 6.14 7.53 24.02
N TYR A 293 5.58 8.53 24.70
CA TYR A 293 4.66 9.52 24.09
C TYR A 293 4.95 10.95 24.57
N GLY A 294 6.18 11.22 24.99
CA GLY A 294 6.61 12.50 25.55
C GLY A 294 6.51 13.68 24.59
N ASN A 295 6.54 13.44 23.27
CA ASN A 295 6.35 14.52 22.28
C ASN A 295 4.88 14.77 21.92
N GLU A 296 3.94 13.97 22.45
CA GLU A 296 2.50 14.04 22.14
C GLU A 296 2.20 14.01 20.62
N ASN A 297 2.99 13.25 19.87
CA ASN A 297 2.87 13.14 18.41
C ASN A 297 1.50 12.59 18.00
N LYS A 298 0.76 13.37 17.18
CA LYS A 298 -0.58 12.98 16.68
C LYS A 298 -0.48 12.32 15.31
N ILE A 299 -0.69 11.01 15.22
CA ILE A 299 -0.52 10.27 13.95
C ILE A 299 -1.53 10.70 12.88
N ASN A 300 -2.74 11.11 13.27
CA ASN A 300 -3.75 11.63 12.35
C ASN A 300 -3.33 12.95 11.66
N LEU A 301 -2.31 13.65 12.16
CA LEU A 301 -1.73 14.82 11.46
C LEU A 301 -0.59 14.43 10.51
N ARG A 302 0.12 13.32 10.78
CA ARG A 302 1.31 12.86 10.04
C ARG A 302 1.01 11.81 8.96
N LEU A 303 -0.01 10.97 9.16
CA LEU A 303 -0.32 9.84 8.29
C LEU A 303 -0.40 10.21 6.80
N PRO A 304 -1.04 11.33 6.39
CA PRO A 304 -1.15 11.64 4.97
C PRO A 304 0.18 12.00 4.34
N SER A 305 1.06 12.73 5.06
CA SER A 305 2.38 13.07 4.55
C SER A 305 3.28 11.84 4.46
N ILE A 306 3.15 10.90 5.41
CA ILE A 306 3.83 9.60 5.38
C ILE A 306 3.42 8.84 4.11
N THR A 307 2.11 8.75 3.84
CA THR A 307 1.58 8.06 2.66
C THR A 307 1.98 8.77 1.36
N GLU A 308 1.92 10.10 1.30
CA GLU A 308 2.33 10.90 0.15
C GLU A 308 3.82 10.69 -0.16
N GLU A 309 4.72 10.87 0.82
CA GLU A 309 6.16 10.67 0.61
C GLU A 309 6.47 9.23 0.20
N PHE A 310 5.77 8.25 0.77
CA PHE A 310 5.90 6.85 0.39
C PHE A 310 5.48 6.62 -1.08
N GLN A 311 4.36 7.20 -1.51
CA GLN A 311 3.87 7.12 -2.88
C GLN A 311 4.79 7.82 -3.88
N GLU A 312 5.36 8.97 -3.52
CA GLU A 312 6.33 9.68 -4.38
C GLU A 312 7.59 8.83 -4.59
N ARG A 313 8.09 8.21 -3.53
CA ARG A 313 9.23 7.27 -3.60
C ARG A 313 8.89 6.02 -4.40
N LEU A 314 7.67 5.49 -4.24
CA LEU A 314 7.17 4.38 -5.05
C LEU A 314 7.17 4.74 -6.52
N LEU A 315 6.55 5.86 -6.88
CA LEU A 315 6.48 6.35 -8.25
C LEU A 315 7.88 6.50 -8.86
N SER A 316 8.79 7.19 -8.17
CA SER A 316 10.18 7.34 -8.62
C SER A 316 10.87 5.99 -8.84
N THR A 317 10.61 5.01 -7.96
CA THR A 317 11.15 3.66 -8.10
C THR A 317 10.63 2.98 -9.36
N LEU A 318 9.31 3.04 -9.61
CA LEU A 318 8.66 2.43 -10.76
C LEU A 318 9.13 3.10 -12.07
N GLU A 319 9.26 4.42 -12.10
CA GLU A 319 9.76 5.16 -13.26
C GLU A 319 11.19 4.76 -13.62
N LEU A 320 12.08 4.65 -12.63
CA LEU A 320 13.45 4.16 -12.86
C LEU A 320 13.49 2.71 -13.36
N LEU A 321 12.55 1.86 -12.94
CA LEU A 321 12.41 0.51 -13.48
C LEU A 321 11.93 0.54 -14.94
N VAL A 322 11.00 1.44 -15.31
CA VAL A 322 10.58 1.62 -16.71
C VAL A 322 11.76 2.08 -17.57
N GLU A 323 12.51 3.08 -17.12
CA GLU A 323 13.67 3.62 -17.86
C GLU A 323 14.74 2.57 -18.11
N LYS A 324 15.05 1.74 -17.09
CA LYS A 324 16.02 0.64 -17.21
C LYS A 324 15.65 -0.41 -18.25
N VAL A 325 14.39 -0.48 -18.66
CA VAL A 325 13.93 -1.43 -19.67
C VAL A 325 14.01 -0.86 -21.09
N LEU A 326 14.04 0.46 -21.22
CA LEU A 326 14.13 1.16 -22.51
C LEU A 326 15.57 1.34 -23.01
N ILE A 327 16.58 1.01 -22.19
CA ILE A 327 18.02 1.05 -22.50
C ILE A 327 18.54 -0.36 -22.78
#